data_AF-A0A436VN21-F1
#
_entry.id   AF-A0A436VN21-F1
#
_cell.length_a   1.000
_cell.length_b   1.000
_cell.length_c   1.000
_cell.angle_alpha   90.00
_cell.angle_beta   90.00
_cell.angle_gamma   90.00
#
_symmetry.space_group_name_H-M   'P 1'
#
loop_
_entity.id
_entity.type
_entity.pdbx_description
1 polymer ?
#
loop_
_entity_poly.entity_id
_entity_poly.type
_entity_poly.pdbx_seq_one_letter_code
_entity_poly.pdbx_strand_id
1 'polypeptide(L)'
;MMQKAIDAHFHIWRQKDQPWLVGPMVPRIFGPYEPIRRDYPIEEFLEDQKGSGVEKTVYVQTNWAKEDFEKEVAFLQKTADETGWPHAIVGYADMTADDVRPQIDRLMKYKLLRGVRMQLHWHETLAFRFAASADQVIDPTVRKNVARLKDYGLS
;
A
#
# COMPACT_ATOMS: atom_id res chain seq x y z
N MET A 1 13.23 -12.82 27.55
CA MET A 1 13.43 -11.66 26.65
C MET A 1 12.38 -11.73 25.56
N MET A 2 11.74 -10.62 25.22
CA MET A 2 10.78 -10.57 24.12
C MET A 2 11.52 -10.71 22.78
N GLN A 3 10.99 -11.52 21.86
CA GLN A 3 11.60 -11.72 20.55
C GLN A 3 11.42 -10.46 19.71
N LYS A 4 12.51 -9.95 19.15
CA LYS A 4 12.49 -8.81 18.23
C LYS A 4 11.86 -9.23 16.91
N ALA A 5 10.90 -8.45 16.40
CA ALA A 5 10.17 -8.73 15.18
C ALA A 5 10.14 -7.52 14.23
N ILE A 6 9.91 -7.82 12.95
CA ILE A 6 9.57 -6.83 11.92
C ILE A 6 8.11 -7.05 11.55
N ASP A 7 7.29 -6.02 11.70
CA ASP A 7 5.95 -6.03 11.13
C ASP A 7 6.06 -5.74 9.62
N ALA A 8 5.90 -6.79 8.81
CA ALA A 8 6.07 -6.70 7.37
C ALA A 8 4.84 -6.10 6.65
N HIS A 9 3.75 -5.80 7.36
CA HIS A 9 2.55 -5.25 6.75
C HIS A 9 1.70 -4.50 7.78
N PHE A 10 1.82 -3.17 7.79
CA PHE A 10 0.89 -2.30 8.51
C PHE A 10 0.42 -1.13 7.64
N HIS A 11 -0.56 -0.40 8.17
CA HIS A 11 -1.17 0.76 7.55
C HIS A 11 -1.30 1.91 8.55
N ILE A 12 -1.11 3.13 8.05
CA ILE A 12 -1.52 4.41 8.64
C ILE A 12 -2.19 5.22 7.53
N TRP A 13 -3.13 6.09 7.90
CA TRP A 13 -3.84 6.89 6.91
C TRP A 13 -4.46 8.15 7.50
N ARG A 14 -4.68 9.13 6.61
CA ARG A 14 -5.63 10.21 6.81
C ARG A 14 -6.87 9.89 6.01
N GLN A 15 -8.03 9.88 6.66
CA GLN A 15 -9.31 9.50 6.05
C GLN A 15 -9.58 10.29 4.77
N LYS A 16 -9.29 11.60 4.77
CA LYS A 16 -9.55 12.49 3.64
C LYS A 16 -8.81 12.10 2.35
N ASP A 17 -7.69 11.37 2.46
CA ASP A 17 -6.90 10.94 1.29
C ASP A 17 -7.32 9.57 0.77
N GLN A 18 -8.33 8.95 1.38
CA GLN A 18 -8.80 7.61 1.07
C GLN A 18 -10.20 7.69 0.47
N PRO A 19 -10.34 7.72 -0.87
CA PRO A 19 -11.66 7.83 -1.50
C PRO A 19 -12.65 6.78 -1.01
N TRP A 20 -12.15 5.58 -0.72
CA TRP A 20 -12.97 4.46 -0.25
C TRP A 20 -13.43 4.58 1.22
N LEU A 21 -12.81 5.45 2.04
CA LEU A 21 -13.26 5.77 3.41
C LEU A 21 -14.13 7.03 3.48
N VAL A 22 -14.10 7.89 2.45
CA VAL A 22 -14.93 9.12 2.38
C VAL A 22 -16.26 8.84 1.67
N GLY A 23 -16.28 7.94 0.69
CA GLY A 23 -17.47 7.58 -0.08
C GLY A 23 -18.61 6.93 0.70
N PRO A 24 -19.72 6.60 0.03
CA PRO A 24 -20.81 5.85 0.65
C PRO A 24 -20.31 4.49 1.18
N MET A 25 -20.99 3.98 2.21
CA MET A 25 -20.76 2.61 2.67
C MET A 25 -21.15 1.65 1.56
N VAL A 26 -20.24 0.76 1.19
CA VAL A 26 -20.48 -0.31 0.23
C VAL A 26 -20.05 -1.64 0.83
N PRO A 27 -20.71 -2.77 0.53
CA PRO A 27 -20.22 -4.07 0.96
C PRO A 27 -18.78 -4.30 0.50
N ARG A 28 -17.92 -4.76 1.41
CA ARG A 28 -16.51 -5.09 1.15
C ARG A 28 -16.24 -6.53 1.61
N ILE A 29 -15.25 -7.16 0.96
CA ILE A 29 -14.85 -8.54 1.29
C ILE A 29 -14.33 -8.71 2.72
N PHE A 30 -13.86 -7.62 3.34
CA PHE A 30 -13.37 -7.57 4.72
C PHE A 30 -14.44 -7.19 5.75
N GLY A 31 -15.72 -7.11 5.35
CA GLY A 31 -16.82 -6.81 6.26
C GLY A 31 -17.02 -5.31 6.56
N PRO A 32 -17.80 -4.98 7.61
CA PRO A 32 -18.07 -3.61 8.03
C PRO A 32 -16.77 -2.87 8.38
N TYR A 33 -16.66 -1.61 7.95
CA TYR A 33 -15.45 -0.78 8.09
C TYR A 33 -15.72 0.62 8.63
N GLU A 34 -16.93 0.85 9.16
CA GLU A 34 -17.33 2.06 9.87
C GLU A 34 -16.32 2.45 10.96
N PRO A 35 -15.80 1.52 11.80
CA PRO A 35 -14.87 1.88 12.87
C PRO A 35 -13.54 2.48 12.39
N ILE A 36 -13.13 2.18 11.14
CA ILE A 36 -11.90 2.68 10.54
C ILE A 36 -12.11 3.91 9.65
N ARG A 37 -13.33 4.45 9.56
CA ARG A 37 -13.65 5.71 8.86
C ARG A 37 -13.26 6.94 9.70
N ARG A 38 -11.98 7.00 10.06
CA ARG A 38 -11.30 8.06 10.80
C ARG A 38 -9.83 8.06 10.42
N ASP A 39 -9.06 9.02 10.88
CA ASP A 39 -7.60 8.96 10.77
C ASP A 39 -7.05 7.82 11.67
N TYR A 40 -5.96 7.20 11.22
CA TYR A 40 -5.13 6.29 12.01
C TYR A 40 -3.67 6.71 11.82
N PRO A 41 -3.18 7.64 12.65
CA PRO A 41 -1.87 8.26 12.50
C PRO A 41 -0.76 7.36 13.07
N ILE A 42 0.50 7.72 12.77
CA ILE A 42 1.66 6.92 13.20
C ILE A 42 1.78 6.86 14.73
N GLU A 43 1.41 7.92 15.44
CA GLU A 43 1.44 7.98 16.89
C GLU A 43 0.50 6.94 17.51
N GLU A 44 -0.69 6.77 16.94
CA GLU A 44 -1.64 5.75 17.41
C GLU A 44 -1.12 4.34 17.16
N PHE A 45 -0.57 4.07 15.97
CA PHE A 45 0.11 2.79 15.70
C PHE A 45 1.23 2.51 16.70
N LEU A 46 2.06 3.52 17.02
CA LEU A 46 3.17 3.36 17.96
C LEU A 46 2.71 3.06 19.38
N GLU A 47 1.57 3.59 19.80
CA GLU A 47 0.91 3.25 21.06
C GLU A 47 0.34 1.82 21.03
N ASP A 48 -0.40 1.46 19.98
CA ASP A 48 -1.05 0.16 19.84
C ASP A 48 -0.05 -1.00 19.81
N GLN A 49 1.11 -0.81 19.18
CA GLN A 49 2.12 -1.86 19.08
C GLN A 49 2.96 -2.03 20.35
N LYS A 50 2.82 -1.17 21.37
CA LYS A 50 3.66 -1.24 22.59
C LYS A 50 3.60 -2.62 23.22
N GLY A 51 4.78 -3.18 23.51
CA GLY A 51 4.90 -4.52 24.10
C GLY A 51 4.68 -5.67 23.12
N SER A 52 4.60 -5.41 21.80
CA SER A 52 4.55 -6.46 20.78
C SER A 52 5.92 -7.08 20.44
N GLY A 53 7.01 -6.34 20.69
CA GLY A 53 8.36 -6.70 20.25
C GLY A 53 8.70 -6.26 18.82
N VAL A 54 7.79 -5.54 18.14
CA VAL A 54 8.02 -4.94 16.82
C VAL A 54 9.06 -3.81 16.93
N GLU A 55 10.16 -3.93 16.20
CA GLU A 55 11.22 -2.92 16.17
C GLU A 55 11.30 -2.18 14.83
N LYS A 56 10.71 -2.75 13.77
CA LYS A 56 10.65 -2.15 12.44
C LYS A 56 9.35 -2.51 11.74
N THR A 57 8.93 -1.65 10.83
CA THR A 57 7.72 -1.87 10.03
C THR A 57 7.92 -1.61 8.54
N VAL A 58 7.12 -2.31 7.75
CA VAL A 58 6.96 -2.09 6.31
C VAL A 58 5.53 -1.60 6.08
N TYR A 59 5.40 -0.37 5.61
CA TYR A 59 4.10 0.16 5.20
C TYR A 59 3.71 -0.41 3.84
N VAL A 60 2.43 -0.78 3.70
CA VAL A 60 1.88 -1.21 2.42
C VAL A 60 0.76 -0.25 2.01
N GLN A 61 0.70 0.15 0.73
CA GLN A 61 -0.29 1.09 0.22
C GLN A 61 -1.73 0.74 0.65
N THR A 62 -2.59 1.75 0.71
CA THR A 62 -3.92 1.69 1.34
C THR A 62 -5.07 2.01 0.37
N ASN A 63 -4.78 1.97 -0.93
CA ASN A 63 -5.66 2.29 -2.05
C ASN A 63 -6.07 3.76 -2.08
N TRP A 64 -5.08 4.65 -2.00
CA TRP A 64 -5.24 6.01 -2.49
C TRP A 64 -5.71 6.00 -3.95
N ALA A 65 -6.25 7.12 -4.43
CA ALA A 65 -6.57 7.26 -5.85
C ALA A 65 -5.33 6.93 -6.71
N LYS A 66 -5.52 6.24 -7.83
CA LYS A 66 -4.41 5.70 -8.63
C LYS A 66 -3.46 6.80 -9.11
N GLU A 67 -4.00 7.96 -9.42
CA GLU A 67 -3.31 9.18 -9.83
C GLU A 67 -2.47 9.81 -8.72
N ASP A 68 -2.81 9.52 -7.46
CA ASP A 68 -2.17 10.06 -6.25
C ASP A 68 -1.15 9.10 -5.63
N PHE A 69 -0.76 8.04 -6.36
CA PHE A 69 0.22 7.04 -5.95
C PHE A 69 1.53 7.64 -5.39
N GLU A 70 2.03 8.74 -5.99
CA GLU A 70 3.25 9.41 -5.55
C GLU A 70 3.00 10.21 -4.26
N LYS A 71 1.80 10.80 -4.09
CA LYS A 71 1.45 11.54 -2.88
C LYS A 71 1.38 10.63 -1.65
N GLU A 72 0.92 9.39 -1.81
CA GLU A 72 0.90 8.38 -0.75
C GLU A 72 2.34 8.07 -0.28
N VAL A 73 3.24 7.76 -1.21
CA VAL A 73 4.65 7.46 -0.87
C VAL A 73 5.35 8.70 -0.29
N ALA A 74 5.04 9.90 -0.79
CA ALA A 74 5.58 11.15 -0.25
C ALA A 74 5.12 11.42 1.19
N PHE A 75 3.85 11.16 1.49
CA PHE A 75 3.33 11.24 2.85
C PHE A 75 4.09 10.30 3.78
N LEU A 76 4.31 9.05 3.37
CA LEU A 76 5.00 8.04 4.17
C LEU A 76 6.50 8.32 4.35
N GLN A 77 7.19 8.81 3.33
CA GLN A 77 8.58 9.23 3.45
C GLN A 77 8.70 10.39 4.46
N LYS A 78 7.81 11.39 4.38
CA LYS A 78 7.77 12.49 5.34
C LYS A 78 7.52 12.01 6.77
N THR A 79 6.57 11.08 6.96
CA THR A 79 6.31 10.49 8.27
C THR A 79 7.56 9.79 8.83
N ALA A 80 8.31 9.07 8.00
CA ALA A 80 9.55 8.43 8.42
C ALA A 80 10.66 9.44 8.75
N ASP A 81 10.77 10.52 7.99
CA ASP A 81 11.75 11.58 8.25
C ASP A 81 11.44 12.30 9.58
N GLU A 82 10.15 12.42 9.96
CA GLU A 82 9.71 13.10 11.18
C GLU A 82 9.74 12.20 12.43
N THR A 83 9.51 10.90 12.28
CA THR A 83 9.27 9.99 13.40
C THR A 83 10.22 8.80 13.49
N GLY A 84 10.97 8.51 12.43
CA GLY A 84 11.75 7.29 12.27
C GLY A 84 10.93 6.07 11.79
N TRP A 85 9.63 6.22 11.51
CA TRP A 85 8.75 5.15 11.06
C TRP A 85 7.92 5.54 9.83
N PRO A 86 7.67 4.63 8.85
CA PRO A 86 8.12 3.25 8.78
C PRO A 86 9.57 3.09 8.31
N HIS A 87 10.05 1.85 8.27
CA HIS A 87 11.40 1.51 7.83
C HIS A 87 11.49 1.10 6.34
N ALA A 88 10.34 0.82 5.73
CA ALA A 88 10.21 0.57 4.29
C ALA A 88 8.79 0.89 3.83
N ILE A 89 8.64 1.17 2.54
CA ILE A 89 7.37 1.53 1.89
C ILE A 89 7.15 0.61 0.68
N VAL A 90 5.97 0.02 0.61
CA VAL A 90 5.42 -0.66 -0.58
C VAL A 90 4.33 0.24 -1.15
N GLY A 91 4.66 0.95 -2.23
CA GLY A 91 3.77 1.92 -2.89
C GLY A 91 2.78 1.28 -3.86
N TYR A 92 2.03 2.10 -4.59
CA TYR A 92 1.19 1.63 -5.71
C TYR A 92 1.88 1.87 -7.05
N ALA A 93 1.84 0.86 -7.94
CA ALA A 93 2.09 1.04 -9.36
C ALA A 93 1.05 0.23 -10.16
N ASP A 94 0.57 0.78 -11.27
CA ASP A 94 -0.40 0.14 -12.15
C ASP A 94 0.32 -0.83 -13.10
N MET A 95 0.29 -2.11 -12.74
CA MET A 95 0.92 -3.16 -13.54
C MET A 95 0.19 -3.42 -14.86
N THR A 96 -0.98 -2.83 -15.09
CA THR A 96 -1.74 -2.97 -16.33
C THR A 96 -1.39 -1.92 -17.38
N ALA A 97 -0.56 -0.92 -17.05
CA ALA A 97 -0.08 0.07 -18.00
C ALA A 97 0.77 -0.59 -19.12
N ASP A 98 0.78 -0.02 -20.33
CA ASP A 98 1.63 -0.51 -21.42
C ASP A 98 3.13 -0.57 -21.04
N ASP A 99 3.54 0.37 -20.19
CA ASP A 99 4.85 0.46 -19.57
C ASP A 99 4.77 1.07 -18.17
N VAL A 100 5.11 0.28 -17.14
CA VAL A 100 5.08 0.72 -15.73
C VAL A 100 6.28 1.60 -15.34
N ARG A 101 7.37 1.59 -16.12
CA ARG A 101 8.65 2.22 -15.77
C ARG A 101 8.54 3.71 -15.44
N PRO A 102 7.81 4.55 -16.21
CA PRO A 102 7.69 5.97 -15.87
C PRO A 102 7.06 6.23 -14.50
N GLN A 103 6.16 5.34 -14.05
CA GLN A 103 5.56 5.43 -12.72
C GLN A 103 6.58 5.06 -11.64
N ILE A 104 7.31 3.97 -11.83
CA ILE A 104 8.35 3.52 -10.91
C ILE A 104 9.48 4.55 -10.81
N ASP A 105 9.91 5.15 -11.92
CA ASP A 105 10.95 6.19 -11.95
C ASP A 105 10.59 7.39 -11.06
N ARG A 106 9.31 7.75 -10.98
CA ARG A 106 8.83 8.79 -10.04
C ARG A 106 8.93 8.33 -8.59
N LEU A 107 8.58 7.08 -8.31
CA LEU A 107 8.63 6.51 -6.96
C LEU A 107 10.08 6.26 -6.47
N MET A 108 11.04 5.99 -7.35
CA MET A 108 12.42 5.72 -6.96
C MET A 108 13.14 6.90 -6.30
N LYS A 109 12.53 8.10 -6.34
CA LYS A 109 13.01 9.28 -5.60
C LYS A 109 12.88 9.12 -4.08
N TYR A 110 12.02 8.22 -3.61
CA TYR A 110 11.76 7.99 -2.19
C TYR A 110 12.64 6.86 -1.64
N LYS A 111 13.55 7.21 -0.72
CA LYS A 111 14.62 6.32 -0.23
C LYS A 111 14.11 5.05 0.44
N LEU A 112 12.91 5.09 1.01
CA LEU A 112 12.31 3.96 1.71
C LEU A 112 11.48 3.03 0.81
N LEU A 113 11.29 3.34 -0.48
CA LEU A 113 10.59 2.46 -1.39
C LEU A 113 11.33 1.12 -1.53
N ARG A 114 10.64 0.01 -1.28
CA ARG A 114 11.18 -1.35 -1.42
C ARG A 114 10.34 -2.26 -2.30
N GLY A 115 9.12 -1.85 -2.63
CA GLY A 115 8.24 -2.62 -3.48
C GLY A 115 7.03 -1.84 -3.94
N VAL A 116 6.18 -2.53 -4.69
CA VAL A 116 4.86 -2.02 -5.06
C VAL A 116 3.79 -3.07 -4.89
N ARG A 117 2.55 -2.64 -4.63
CA ARG A 117 1.38 -3.51 -4.54
C ARG A 117 0.26 -2.96 -5.43
N MET A 118 -0.29 -3.82 -6.27
CA MET A 118 -1.57 -3.63 -6.94
C MET A 118 -2.55 -4.69 -6.44
N GLN A 119 -3.76 -4.28 -6.04
CA GLN A 119 -4.78 -5.25 -5.66
C GLN A 119 -5.31 -5.96 -6.91
N LEU A 120 -5.02 -7.26 -7.02
CA LEU A 120 -5.41 -8.11 -8.16
C LEU A 120 -6.41 -9.20 -7.75
N HIS A 121 -7.01 -9.11 -6.57
CA HIS A 121 -8.01 -10.08 -6.16
C HIS A 121 -9.27 -9.96 -7.03
N TRP A 122 -9.83 -11.13 -7.37
CA TRP A 122 -10.99 -11.27 -8.22
C TRP A 122 -12.10 -12.06 -7.53
N HIS A 123 -13.34 -11.70 -7.87
CA HIS A 123 -14.55 -12.37 -7.42
C HIS A 123 -15.66 -12.15 -8.47
N GLU A 124 -16.67 -13.02 -8.51
CA GLU A 124 -17.82 -12.88 -9.43
C GLU A 124 -18.64 -11.61 -9.10
N THR A 125 -18.87 -11.36 -7.82
CA THR A 125 -19.48 -10.13 -7.30
C THR A 125 -18.57 -8.93 -7.52
N LEU A 126 -19.03 -7.95 -8.31
CA LEU A 126 -18.28 -6.73 -8.65
C LEU A 126 -17.78 -5.95 -7.41
N ALA A 127 -18.57 -5.93 -6.32
CA ALA A 127 -18.19 -5.21 -5.10
C ALA A 127 -16.99 -5.83 -4.35
N PHE A 128 -16.65 -7.09 -4.65
CA PHE A 128 -15.62 -7.87 -3.94
C PHE A 128 -14.38 -8.10 -4.79
N ARG A 129 -14.20 -7.34 -5.87
CA ARG A 129 -13.03 -7.45 -6.76
C ARG A 129 -12.41 -6.10 -7.04
N PHE A 130 -11.09 -6.11 -7.21
CA PHE A 130 -10.34 -5.00 -7.80
C PHE A 130 -9.87 -5.35 -9.20
N ALA A 131 -9.62 -6.63 -9.46
CA ALA A 131 -9.24 -7.08 -10.79
C ALA A 131 -10.45 -7.12 -11.75
N ALA A 132 -10.22 -6.76 -13.00
CA ALA A 132 -11.24 -6.80 -14.05
C ALA A 132 -11.63 -8.24 -14.43
N SER A 133 -10.68 -9.18 -14.32
CA SER A 133 -10.84 -10.61 -14.60
C SER A 133 -10.00 -11.45 -13.65
N ALA A 134 -10.35 -12.74 -13.51
CA ALA A 134 -9.54 -13.71 -12.75
C ALA A 134 -8.13 -13.88 -13.36
N ASP A 135 -8.03 -13.68 -14.68
CA ASP A 135 -6.80 -13.86 -15.44
C ASP A 135 -5.89 -12.61 -15.43
N GLN A 136 -6.30 -11.49 -14.83
CA GLN A 136 -5.50 -10.26 -14.86
C GLN A 136 -4.10 -10.46 -14.24
N VAL A 137 -3.96 -11.36 -13.27
CA VAL A 137 -2.66 -11.68 -12.66
C VAL A 137 -1.70 -12.42 -13.60
N ILE A 138 -2.24 -13.16 -14.59
CA ILE A 138 -1.46 -13.88 -15.61
C ILE A 138 -1.39 -13.14 -16.94
N ASP A 139 -2.01 -11.97 -17.04
CA ASP A 139 -1.98 -11.10 -18.22
C ASP A 139 -0.52 -10.84 -18.66
N PRO A 140 -0.17 -10.99 -19.96
CA PRO A 140 1.20 -10.81 -20.42
C PRO A 140 1.79 -9.43 -20.11
N THR A 141 0.98 -8.36 -20.15
CA THR A 141 1.41 -6.99 -19.80
C THR A 141 1.71 -6.90 -18.31
N VAL A 142 0.84 -7.44 -17.46
CA VAL A 142 1.07 -7.49 -16.00
C VAL A 142 2.35 -8.26 -15.68
N ARG A 143 2.53 -9.46 -16.24
CA ARG A 143 3.74 -10.28 -16.02
C ARG A 143 5.01 -9.57 -16.50
N LYS A 144 4.94 -8.92 -17.66
CA LYS A 144 6.05 -8.12 -18.22
C LYS A 144 6.42 -6.98 -17.27
N ASN A 145 5.45 -6.26 -16.73
CA ASN A 145 5.68 -5.14 -15.82
C ASN A 145 6.19 -5.58 -14.44
N VAL A 146 5.65 -6.67 -13.87
CA VAL A 146 6.19 -7.28 -12.64
C VAL A 146 7.65 -7.68 -12.84
N ALA A 147 8.01 -8.25 -14.00
CA ALA A 147 9.39 -8.61 -14.30
C ALA A 147 10.35 -7.39 -14.38
N ARG A 148 9.83 -6.16 -14.54
CA ARG A 148 10.64 -4.92 -14.51
C ARG A 148 11.06 -4.52 -13.10
N LEU A 149 10.36 -4.97 -12.05
CA LEU A 149 10.70 -4.60 -10.66
C LEU A 149 12.14 -4.97 -10.30
N LYS A 150 12.65 -6.08 -10.85
CA LYS A 150 14.05 -6.49 -10.67
C LYS A 150 15.05 -5.45 -11.17
N ASP A 151 14.72 -4.72 -12.24
CA ASP A 151 15.59 -3.70 -12.85
C ASP A 151 15.77 -2.51 -11.89
N TYR A 152 14.87 -2.37 -10.92
CA TYR A 152 14.86 -1.34 -9.87
C TYR A 152 15.26 -1.87 -8.48
N GLY A 153 15.47 -3.18 -8.33
CA GLY A 153 15.69 -3.81 -7.03
C GLY A 153 14.46 -3.77 -6.10
N LEU A 154 13.26 -3.71 -6.68
CA LEU A 154 11.99 -3.68 -5.94
C LEU A 154 11.36 -5.07 -5.86
N SER A 155 10.60 -5.30 -4.77
CA SER A 155 9.70 -6.44 -4.60
C SER A 155 8.35 -6.23 -5.27
#